data_AF-A0A420VIP3-F1
#
_entry.id   AF-A0A420VIP3-F1
#
_cell.length_a   1.000
_cell.length_b   1.000
_cell.length_c   1.000
_cell.angle_alpha   90.00
_cell.angle_beta   90.00
_cell.angle_gamma   90.00
#
_symmetry.space_group_name_H-M   'P 1'
#
loop_
_entity.id
_entity.type
_entity.pdbx_description
1 polymer ?
#
loop_
_entity_poly.entity_id
_entity_poly.type
_entity_poly.pdbx_seq_one_letter_code
_entity_poly.pdbx_strand_id
1 'polypeptide(L)'
;MEPGKYEWLGTEIGRLVDEKNRAYGDAFNKAGDFLKIIYPNGVKPEQYDDMLAIVRVFDKLMRIANQKEAFGENPWRDICGYSLLSIERGERIERS
;
A
#
# COMPACT_ATOMS: atom_id res chain seq x y z
N MET A 1 -3.09 -22.28 -30.99
CA MET A 1 -4.22 -21.33 -31.08
C MET A 1 -3.70 -20.02 -30.54
N GLU A 2 -3.87 -18.91 -31.24
CA GLU A 2 -3.44 -17.60 -30.74
C GLU A 2 -4.32 -17.18 -29.56
N PRO A 3 -3.74 -16.57 -28.50
CA PRO A 3 -4.52 -16.17 -27.33
C PRO A 3 -5.62 -15.18 -27.69
N GLY A 4 -6.80 -15.36 -27.11
CA GLY A 4 -7.88 -14.38 -27.20
C GLY A 4 -7.53 -13.08 -26.47
N LYS A 5 -8.25 -11.99 -26.76
CA LYS A 5 -8.07 -10.68 -26.11
C LYS A 5 -7.98 -10.76 -24.58
N TYR A 6 -8.85 -11.54 -23.96
CA TYR A 6 -8.90 -11.67 -22.49
C TYR A 6 -7.80 -12.56 -21.92
N GLU A 7 -7.34 -13.57 -22.67
CA GLU A 7 -6.21 -14.41 -22.27
C GLU A 7 -4.90 -13.61 -22.27
N TRP A 8 -4.73 -12.77 -23.29
CA TRP A 8 -3.61 -11.84 -23.35
C TRP A 8 -3.63 -10.84 -22.18
N LEU A 9 -4.78 -10.22 -21.92
CA LEU A 9 -4.94 -9.31 -20.78
C LEU A 9 -4.66 -9.99 -19.43
N GLY A 10 -5.16 -11.23 -19.24
CA GLY A 10 -4.91 -12.00 -18.04
C GLY A 10 -3.42 -12.29 -17.82
N THR A 11 -2.69 -12.58 -18.91
CA THR A 11 -1.25 -12.82 -18.88
C THR A 11 -0.48 -11.55 -18.47
N GLU A 12 -0.83 -10.40 -19.02
CA GLU A 12 -0.19 -9.13 -18.64
C GLU A 12 -0.45 -8.77 -17.18
N ILE A 13 -1.70 -8.90 -16.72
CA ILE A 13 -2.07 -8.62 -15.33
C ILE A 13 -1.35 -9.59 -14.39
N GLY A 14 -1.32 -10.89 -14.72
CA GLY A 14 -0.61 -11.89 -13.94
C GLY A 14 0.87 -11.58 -13.78
N ARG A 15 1.54 -11.19 -14.88
CA ARG A 15 2.95 -10.79 -14.85
C ARG A 15 3.19 -9.59 -13.92
N LEU A 16 2.32 -8.58 -13.97
CA LEU A 16 2.41 -7.42 -13.09
C LEU A 16 2.19 -7.81 -11.62
N VAL A 17 1.24 -8.70 -11.35
CA VAL A 17 0.97 -9.19 -9.99
C VAL A 17 2.16 -9.96 -9.44
N ASP A 18 2.80 -10.82 -10.24
CA ASP A 18 4.00 -11.56 -9.83
C ASP A 18 5.17 -10.62 -9.50
N GLU A 19 5.39 -9.59 -10.32
CA GLU A 19 6.42 -8.58 -10.07
C GLU A 19 6.15 -7.83 -8.75
N LYS A 20 4.91 -7.40 -8.53
CA LYS A 20 4.51 -6.73 -7.29
C LYS A 20 4.64 -7.65 -6.07
N ASN A 21 4.13 -8.87 -6.14
CA ASN A 21 4.20 -9.81 -5.03
C ASN A 21 5.65 -10.15 -4.68
N ARG A 22 6.55 -10.22 -5.67
CA ARG A 22 7.98 -10.37 -5.42
C ARG A 22 8.61 -9.13 -4.79
N ALA A 23 8.20 -7.92 -5.18
CA ALA A 23 8.79 -6.70 -4.65
C ALA A 23 8.31 -6.36 -3.23
N TYR A 24 7.01 -6.50 -2.98
CA TYR A 24 6.38 -6.20 -1.69
C TYR A 24 6.42 -7.40 -0.72
N GLY A 25 6.74 -8.60 -1.21
CA GLY A 25 6.52 -9.84 -0.49
C GLY A 25 5.02 -10.12 -0.35
N ASP A 26 4.66 -11.01 0.57
CA ASP A 26 3.27 -11.35 0.87
C ASP A 26 2.52 -10.25 1.67
N ALA A 27 2.73 -8.97 1.31
CA ALA A 27 2.16 -7.81 1.97
C ALA A 27 0.63 -7.82 1.94
N PHE A 28 0.05 -8.30 0.85
CA PHE A 28 -1.40 -8.39 0.66
C PHE A 28 -2.06 -9.24 1.76
N ASN A 29 -1.55 -10.44 2.03
CA ASN A 29 -2.09 -11.30 3.08
C ASN A 29 -1.69 -10.83 4.48
N LYS A 30 -0.47 -10.29 4.64
CA LYS A 30 0.03 -9.80 5.94
C LYS A 30 -0.65 -8.52 6.45
N ALA A 31 -1.15 -7.67 5.55
CA ALA A 31 -1.82 -6.42 5.94
C ALA A 31 -3.07 -6.69 6.79
N GLY A 32 -3.82 -7.76 6.48
CA GLY A 32 -4.99 -8.17 7.26
C GLY A 32 -4.64 -8.57 8.68
N ASP A 33 -3.57 -9.34 8.87
CA ASP A 33 -3.11 -9.75 10.20
C ASP A 33 -2.53 -8.57 10.99
N PHE A 34 -1.81 -7.68 10.31
CA PHE A 34 -1.36 -6.43 10.91
C PHE A 34 -2.53 -5.58 11.41
N LEU A 35 -3.60 -5.41 10.61
CA LEU A 35 -4.80 -4.68 11.02
C LEU A 35 -5.48 -5.30 12.24
N LYS A 36 -5.51 -6.64 12.37
CA LYS A 36 -6.07 -7.31 13.56
C LYS A 36 -5.30 -6.99 14.84
N ILE A 37 -4.00 -6.70 14.75
CA ILE A 37 -3.17 -6.31 15.90
C ILE A 37 -3.56 -4.92 16.40
N ILE A 38 -3.75 -3.96 15.48
CA ILE A 38 -3.96 -2.54 15.82
C ILE A 38 -5.44 -2.13 15.90
N TYR A 39 -6.34 -2.87 15.28
CA TYR A 39 -7.80 -2.70 15.34
C TYR A 39 -8.49 -4.00 15.79
N PRO A 40 -8.19 -4.53 17.00
CA PRO A 40 -8.71 -5.83 17.44
C PRO A 40 -10.24 -5.86 17.58
N ASN A 41 -10.87 -4.70 17.75
CA ASN A 41 -12.32 -4.56 17.92
C ASN A 41 -13.00 -3.95 16.67
N GLY A 42 -12.33 -3.98 15.53
CA GLY A 42 -12.80 -3.34 14.30
C GLY A 42 -12.45 -1.86 14.20
N VAL A 43 -12.84 -1.25 13.08
CA VAL A 43 -12.53 0.13 12.69
C VAL A 43 -13.80 0.96 12.76
N LYS A 44 -13.75 2.08 13.49
CA LYS A 44 -14.87 3.04 13.56
C LYS A 44 -14.86 3.98 12.34
N PRO A 45 -16.02 4.53 11.93
CA PRO A 45 -16.11 5.45 10.79
C PRO A 45 -15.09 6.60 10.81
N GLU A 46 -14.78 7.14 11.98
CA GLU A 46 -13.88 8.27 12.16
C GLU A 46 -12.40 7.89 12.02
N GLN A 47 -12.08 6.59 11.97
CA GLN A 47 -10.71 6.07 11.92
C GLN A 47 -10.26 5.66 10.51
N TYR A 48 -11.15 5.65 9.51
CA TYR A 48 -10.83 5.14 8.18
C TYR A 48 -9.72 5.91 7.48
N ASP A 49 -9.61 7.20 7.75
CA ASP A 49 -8.58 8.07 7.20
C ASP A 49 -7.19 7.70 7.71
N ASP A 50 -7.03 7.52 9.02
CA ASP A 50 -5.76 7.09 9.62
C ASP A 50 -5.45 5.63 9.28
N MET A 51 -6.48 4.77 9.28
CA MET A 51 -6.34 3.37 8.87
C MET A 51 -5.78 3.28 7.44
N LEU A 52 -6.28 4.09 6.50
CA LEU A 52 -5.76 4.14 5.14
C LEU A 52 -4.28 4.52 5.11
N ALA A 53 -3.87 5.56 5.82
CA ALA A 53 -2.48 5.97 5.90
C ALA A 53 -1.60 4.86 6.49
N ILE A 54 -2.04 4.23 7.57
CA ILE A 54 -1.34 3.13 8.25
C ILE A 54 -1.12 1.93 7.32
N VAL A 55 -2.16 1.47 6.61
CA VAL A 55 -2.04 0.34 5.68
C VAL A 55 -1.09 0.65 4.53
N ARG A 56 -1.11 1.88 4.00
CA ARG A 56 -0.19 2.31 2.96
C ARG A 56 1.26 2.39 3.46
N VAL A 57 1.48 2.87 4.68
CA VAL A 57 2.81 2.85 5.30
C VAL A 57 3.29 1.41 5.48
N PHE A 58 2.44 0.51 5.99
CA PHE A 58 2.79 -0.91 6.15
C PHE A 58 3.19 -1.57 4.83
N ASP A 59 2.44 -1.33 3.76
CA ASP A 59 2.76 -1.81 2.41
C ASP A 59 4.14 -1.32 1.94
N LYS A 60 4.47 -0.04 2.16
CA LYS A 60 5.80 0.50 1.85
C LYS A 60 6.89 -0.10 2.72
N LEU A 61 6.66 -0.36 4.01
CA LEU A 61 7.62 -1.02 4.90
C LEU A 61 7.92 -2.45 4.44
N MET A 62 6.89 -3.19 3.99
CA MET A 62 7.05 -4.52 3.41
C MET A 62 7.93 -4.48 2.15
N ARG A 63 7.69 -3.53 1.23
CA ARG A 63 8.57 -3.31 0.08
C ARG A 63 9.98 -2.94 0.49
N ILE A 64 10.16 -2.03 1.46
CA ILE A 64 11.50 -1.62 1.94
C ILE A 64 12.28 -2.84 2.47
N ALA A 65 11.63 -3.69 3.26
CA ALA A 65 12.24 -4.86 3.86
C ALA A 65 12.62 -5.94 2.81
N ASN A 66 11.90 -6.00 1.70
CA ASN A 66 12.03 -7.07 0.73
C ASN A 66 12.76 -6.64 -0.57
N GLN A 67 12.33 -5.55 -1.20
CA GLN A 67 12.98 -4.98 -2.39
C GLN A 67 12.77 -3.46 -2.48
N LYS A 68 13.50 -2.72 -1.64
CA LYS A 68 13.41 -1.25 -1.53
C LYS A 68 13.45 -0.53 -2.88
N GLU A 69 14.38 -0.91 -3.75
CA GLU A 69 14.65 -0.22 -5.02
C GLU A 69 13.70 -0.63 -6.17
N ALA A 70 12.68 -1.46 -5.92
CA ALA A 70 11.69 -1.84 -6.93
C ALA A 70 10.97 -0.60 -7.51
N PHE A 71 10.59 -0.61 -8.79
CA PHE A 71 9.79 0.45 -9.44
C PHE A 71 10.42 1.86 -9.52
N GLY A 72 11.69 2.05 -9.13
CA GLY A 72 12.43 3.31 -9.35
C GLY A 72 12.00 4.50 -8.48
N GLU A 73 11.07 4.31 -7.55
CA GLU A 73 10.58 5.33 -6.61
C GLU A 73 11.24 5.17 -5.24
N ASN A 74 11.39 6.25 -4.47
CA ASN A 74 11.86 6.16 -3.07
C ASN A 74 10.67 5.96 -2.12
N PRO A 75 10.50 4.77 -1.50
CA PRO A 75 9.34 4.47 -0.65
C PRO A 75 9.27 5.31 0.63
N TRP A 76 10.40 5.88 1.09
CA TRP A 76 10.40 6.81 2.22
C TRP A 76 9.81 8.18 1.86
N ARG A 77 9.88 8.59 0.59
CA ARG A 77 9.20 9.81 0.12
C ARG A 77 7.69 9.62 0.17
N ASP A 78 7.19 8.43 -0.19
CA ASP A 78 5.77 8.10 -0.06
C ASP A 78 5.30 8.15 1.39
N ILE A 79 6.04 7.52 2.31
CA ILE A 79 5.73 7.53 3.75
C ILE A 79 5.73 8.96 4.30
N CYS A 80 6.71 9.78 3.91
CA CYS A 80 6.75 11.20 4.27
C CYS A 80 5.52 11.94 3.73
N GLY A 81 5.15 11.71 2.47
CA GLY A 81 3.95 12.28 1.87
C GLY A 81 2.66 11.91 2.61
N TYR A 82 2.51 10.65 3.02
CA TYR A 82 1.37 10.22 3.82
C TYR A 82 1.33 10.91 5.19
N SER A 83 2.50 11.04 5.83
CA SER A 83 2.62 11.74 7.11
C SER A 83 2.23 13.21 7.00
N LEU A 84 2.69 13.91 5.95
CA LEU A 84 2.34 15.30 5.68
C LEU A 84 0.84 15.49 5.46
N LEU A 85 0.20 14.60 4.69
CA LEU A 85 -1.25 14.63 4.46
C LEU A 85 -2.05 14.39 5.75
N SER A 86 -1.60 13.48 6.60
CA SER A 86 -2.22 13.22 7.91
C SER A 86 -2.07 14.42 8.85
N ILE A 87 -0.91 15.08 8.87
CA ILE A 87 -0.66 16.30 9.66
C ILE A 87 -1.57 17.44 9.18
N GLU A 88 -1.59 17.74 7.88
CA GLU A 88 -2.44 18.80 7.31
C GLU A 88 -3.91 18.61 7.68
N ARG A 89 -4.39 17.37 7.64
CA ARG A 89 -5.77 17.01 7.99
C ARG A 89 -6.06 17.20 9.48
N GLY A 90 -5.15 16.78 10.36
CA GLY A 90 -5.30 16.89 11.81
C GLY A 90 -5.19 18.33 12.33
N GLU A 91 -4.31 19.12 11.70
CA GLU A 91 -4.03 20.50 12.12
C GLU A 91 -4.91 21.53 11.41
N ARG A 92 -5.68 21.15 10.37
CA ARG A 92 -6.35 22.08 9.45
C ARG A 92 -5.43 23.26 9.13
N ILE A 93 -4.30 22.97 8.48
CA ILE A 93 -3.38 24.01 8.05
C ILE A 93 -4.07 24.85 6.97
N GLU A 94 -4.75 25.92 7.38
CA GLU A 94 -5.22 26.95 6.46
C GLU A 94 -3.99 27.67 5.90
N ARG A 95 -3.71 27.42 4.62
CA ARG A 95 -2.68 28.18 3.91
C ARG A 95 -3.22 29.59 3.69
N SER A 96 -2.58 30.56 4.34
CA SER A 96 -2.65 31.99 3.97
C SER A 96 -2.19 32.23 2.55
#